data_AF-A0A9Y2MXA2-F1
#
_entry.id   AF-A0A9Y2MXA2-F1
#
_cell.length_a   1.000
_cell.length_b   1.000
_cell.length_c   1.000
_cell.angle_alpha   90.00
_cell.angle_beta   90.00
_cell.angle_gamma   90.00
#
_symmetry.space_group_name_H-M   'P 1'
#
loop_
_entity.id
_entity.type
_entity.pdbx_description
1 polymer ?
#
loop_
_entity_poly.entity_id
_entity_poly.type
_entity_poly.pdbx_seq_one_letter_code
_entity_poly.pdbx_strand_id
1 'polypeptide(L)' 'MWRAILRDQLCVPEADFWACVQDDVVPQRSIARPVAEVGVPAQVVHTLIHQVGIPDAEVAAMSREEAIARVNKFWTEGA' A
#
# COMPACT_ATOMS: atom_id res chain seq x y z
N MET A 1 28.64 -15.94 -3.69
CA MET A 1 28.31 -14.72 -2.94
C MET A 1 27.18 -13.94 -3.62
N TRP A 2 27.37 -13.46 -4.86
CA TRP A 2 26.35 -12.70 -5.60
C TRP A 2 24.99 -13.38 -5.77
N ARG A 3 24.97 -14.68 -6.11
CA ARG A 3 23.73 -15.46 -6.28
C ARG A 3 22.82 -15.55 -5.05
N ALA A 4 23.35 -15.34 -3.85
CA ALA A 4 22.54 -15.27 -2.62
C ALA A 4 21.99 -13.86 -2.41
N ILE A 5 22.80 -12.83 -2.62
CA ILE A 5 22.37 -11.42 -2.51
C ILE A 5 21.24 -11.10 -3.50
N LEU A 6 21.37 -11.51 -4.76
CA LEU A 6 20.38 -11.22 -5.80
C LEU A 6 19.03 -11.86 -5.51
N ARG A 7 19.03 -13.11 -5.04
CA ARG A 7 17.81 -13.87 -4.73
C ARG A 7 17.18 -13.49 -3.40
N ASP A 8 18.00 -13.37 -2.36
CA ASP A 8 17.51 -13.35 -0.97
C ASP A 8 17.41 -11.93 -0.40
N GLN A 9 18.10 -10.95 -1.01
CA GLN A 9 18.07 -9.54 -0.54
C GLN A 9 17.40 -8.60 -1.55
N LEU A 10 17.78 -8.71 -2.82
CA LEU A 10 17.20 -7.85 -3.87
C LEU A 10 15.92 -8.44 -4.48
N CYS A 11 15.69 -9.74 -4.30
CA CYS A 11 14.55 -10.47 -4.86
C CYS A 11 14.39 -10.29 -6.38
N VAL A 12 15.51 -10.19 -7.12
CA VAL A 12 15.54 -10.07 -8.58
C VAL A 12 16.27 -11.26 -9.21
N PRO A 13 15.83 -11.72 -10.39
CA PRO A 13 16.59 -12.67 -11.18
C PRO A 13 17.99 -12.14 -11.51
N GLU A 14 18.98 -13.03 -11.53
CA GLU A 14 20.37 -12.66 -11.81
C GLU A 14 20.55 -12.07 -13.22
N ALA A 15 19.77 -12.56 -14.20
CA ALA A 15 19.79 -12.05 -15.57
C ALA A 15 19.34 -10.58 -15.64
N ASP A 16 18.24 -10.23 -14.95
CA ASP A 16 17.70 -8.87 -14.95
C ASP A 16 18.66 -7.88 -14.26
N PHE A 17 19.34 -8.35 -13.20
CA PHE A 17 20.37 -7.57 -12.52
C PHE A 17 21.56 -7.26 -13.45
N TRP A 18 22.13 -8.26 -14.12
CA TRP A 18 23.30 -8.04 -14.96
C TRP A 18 22.98 -7.27 -16.24
N ALA A 19 21.80 -7.47 -16.83
CA ALA A 19 21.33 -6.65 -17.95
C ALA A 19 21.21 -5.16 -17.55
N CYS A 20 20.73 -4.88 -16.32
CA CYS A 20 20.69 -3.52 -15.81
C CYS A 20 22.08 -2.92 -15.57
N VAL A 21 23.02 -3.71 -15.04
CA VAL A 21 24.36 -3.21 -14.68
C VAL A 21 25.29 -3.07 -15.87
N GLN A 22 25.21 -3.99 -16.84
CA GLN A 22 26.16 -4.08 -17.96
C GLN A 22 25.61 -3.47 -19.24
N ASP A 23 24.30 -3.59 -19.47
CA ASP A 23 23.65 -3.25 -20.75
C ASP A 23 22.72 -2.03 -20.63
N ASP A 24 22.71 -1.35 -19.49
CA ASP A 24 21.89 -0.17 -19.17
C ASP A 24 20.37 -0.41 -19.37
N VAL A 25 19.95 -1.68 -19.28
CA VAL A 25 18.54 -2.08 -19.39
C VAL A 25 17.82 -1.68 -18.12
N VAL A 26 16.93 -0.69 -18.21
CA VAL A 26 16.13 -0.25 -17.06
C VAL A 26 15.16 -1.36 -16.64
N PRO A 27 15.29 -1.93 -15.43
CA PRO A 27 14.40 -2.99 -14.98
C PRO A 27 13.01 -2.41 -14.74
N GLN A 28 11.98 -3.22 -14.94
CA GLN A 28 10.61 -2.82 -14.63
C GLN A 28 10.48 -2.57 -13.12
N ARG A 29 10.53 -1.30 -12.72
CA ARG A 29 10.43 -0.91 -11.31
C ARG A 29 8.98 -0.91 -10.86
N SER A 30 8.64 -1.84 -9.98
CA SER A 30 7.30 -2.06 -9.42
C SER A 30 6.19 -2.21 -10.48
N ILE A 31 5.29 -3.15 -10.29
CA ILE A 31 4.04 -3.12 -11.05
C ILE A 31 3.34 -1.83 -10.60
N ALA A 32 3.07 -0.92 -11.54
CA ALA A 32 2.23 0.24 -11.26
C ALA A 32 0.90 -0.30 -10.72
N ARG A 33 0.73 -0.26 -9.41
CA ARG A 33 -0.54 -0.64 -8.80
C ARG A 33 -1.51 0.45 -9.22
N PRO A 34 -2.69 0.12 -9.76
CA PRO A 34 -3.69 1.14 -10.02
C PRO A 34 -3.89 1.91 -8.72
N VAL A 35 -3.52 3.19 -8.75
CA VAL A 35 -3.85 4.11 -7.66
C VAL A 35 -5.37 4.16 -7.68
N ALA A 36 -6.01 3.77 -6.57
CA ALA A 36 -7.44 3.97 -6.46
C ALA A 36 -7.72 5.44 -6.77
N GLU A 37 -8.55 5.73 -7.77
CA GLU A 37 -8.79 7.10 -8.25
C GLU A 37 -9.24 8.03 -7.10
N VAL A 38 -9.81 7.44 -6.04
CA VAL A 38 -10.27 8.12 -4.86
C VAL A 38 -9.89 7.32 -3.61
N GLY A 39 -8.77 7.69 -2.96
CA GLY A 39 -8.34 7.11 -1.70
C GLY A 39 -9.10 7.64 -0.48
N VAL A 40 -9.14 6.86 0.60
CA VAL A 40 -9.64 7.32 1.91
C VAL A 40 -8.64 8.33 2.49
N PRO A 41 -9.07 9.53 2.95
CA PRO A 41 -8.16 10.48 3.58
C PRO A 41 -7.45 9.88 4.81
N ALA A 42 -6.15 10.14 4.96
CA ALA A 42 -5.35 9.56 6.05
C ALA A 42 -5.92 9.83 7.45
N GLN A 43 -6.50 11.02 7.66
CA GLN A 43 -7.15 11.35 8.93
C GLN A 43 -8.38 10.49 9.22
N VAL A 44 -9.17 10.15 8.19
CA VAL A 44 -10.35 9.28 8.33
C VAL A 44 -9.88 7.87 8.70
N VAL A 45 -8.84 7.35 8.04
CA VAL A 45 -8.22 6.06 8.40
C VAL A 45 -7.75 6.06 9.85
N HIS A 46 -7.02 7.10 10.27
CA HIS A 46 -6.53 7.22 11.64
C HIS A 46 -7.68 7.19 12.66
N THR A 47 -8.75 7.95 12.44
CA THR A 47 -9.92 7.96 13.32
C THR A 47 -10.59 6.59 13.39
N LEU A 48 -10.80 5.93 12.25
CA LEU A 48 -11.42 4.60 12.20
C LEU A 48 -10.61 3.56 12.98
N ILE A 49 -9.29 3.56 12.85
CA ILE A 49 -8.43 2.58 13.53
C ILE A 49 -8.31 2.89 15.02
N HIS A 50 -7.99 4.14 15.37
CA HIS A 50 -7.57 4.46 16.73
C HIS A 50 -8.68 4.96 17.65
N GLN A 51 -9.79 5.47 17.11
CA GLN A 51 -10.90 6.00 17.90
C GLN A 51 -12.13 5.10 17.80
N VAL A 52 -12.48 4.65 16.59
CA VAL A 52 -13.61 3.73 16.37
C VAL A 52 -13.21 2.28 16.66
N GLY A 53 -11.92 1.93 16.54
CA GLY A 53 -11.39 0.60 16.85
C GLY A 53 -11.56 -0.42 15.72
N ILE A 54 -11.70 0.04 14.47
CA ILE A 54 -11.85 -0.83 13.30
C ILE A 54 -10.48 -1.38 12.87
N PRO A 55 -10.35 -2.70 12.59
CA PRO A 55 -9.11 -3.28 12.11
C PRO A 55 -8.64 -2.67 10.77
N ASP A 56 -7.32 -2.52 10.61
CA ASP A 56 -6.71 -1.96 9.40
C ASP A 56 -7.14 -2.68 8.10
N ALA A 57 -7.22 -4.01 8.15
CA ALA A 57 -7.68 -4.82 7.02
C ALA A 57 -9.13 -4.52 6.60
N GLU A 58 -10.00 -4.16 7.55
CA GLU A 58 -11.38 -3.78 7.25
C GLU A 58 -11.41 -2.36 6.66
N VAL A 59 -10.64 -1.41 7.21
CA VAL A 59 -10.52 -0.04 6.66
C VAL A 59 -9.96 -0.04 5.24
N ALA A 60 -8.99 -0.90 4.94
CA ALA A 60 -8.40 -1.06 3.62
C ALA A 60 -9.39 -1.58 2.56
N ALA A 61 -10.46 -2.25 2.99
CA ALA A 61 -11.51 -2.75 2.11
C ALA A 61 -12.66 -1.75 1.90
N MET A 62 -12.70 -0.65 2.66
CA MET A 62 -13.78 0.34 2.56
C MET A 62 -13.63 1.24 1.34
N SER A 63 -14.77 1.65 0.79
CA SER A 63 -14.79 2.82 -0.08
C SER A 63 -14.56 4.10 0.73
N ARG A 64 -14.19 5.19 0.05
CA ARG A 64 -14.09 6.51 0.68
C ARG A 64 -15.41 6.94 1.30
N GLU A 65 -16.52 6.73 0.61
CA GLU A 65 -17.85 7.14 1.04
C GLU A 65 -18.25 6.40 2.31
N GLU A 66 -17.98 5.09 2.36
CA GLU A 66 -18.26 4.24 3.51
C GLU A 66 -17.42 4.64 4.73
N ALA A 67 -16.12 4.90 4.53
CA ALA A 67 -15.21 5.34 5.58
C ALA A 67 -15.65 6.69 6.18
N ILE A 68 -16.03 7.65 5.34
CA ILE A 68 -16.53 8.97 5.78
C ILE A 68 -17.87 8.81 6.52
N ALA A 69 -18.79 8.00 6.00
CA ALA A 69 -20.09 7.78 6.62
C ALA A 69 -19.96 7.15 8.02
N ARG A 70 -19.05 6.17 8.19
CA ARG A 70 -18.76 5.57 9.51
C ARG A 70 -18.21 6.59 10.49
N VAL A 71 -17.25 7.44 10.08
CA VAL A 71 -16.72 8.50 10.95
C VAL A 71 -17.83 9.50 11.33
N ASN A 72 -18.65 9.93 10.37
CA ASN A 72 -19.77 10.82 10.66
C ASN A 72 -20.74 10.21 11.67
N LYS A 73 -21.08 8.92 11.50
CA LYS A 73 -21.94 8.18 12.42
C LYS A 73 -21.37 8.17 13.84
N PHE A 74 -20.08 7.87 13.99
CA PHE A 74 -19.39 7.89 15.28
C PHE A 74 -19.53 9.24 16.00
N TRP A 75 -19.37 10.35 15.29
CA TRP A 75 -19.53 11.69 15.87
C TRP A 75 -20.98 12.07 16.18
N THR A 76 -21.95 11.59 15.39
CA THR A 76 -23.38 11.90 15.60
C THR A 76 -24.02 11.05 16.69
N GLU A 77 -23.53 9.82 16.89
CA GLU A 77 -24.03 8.88 17.91
C GLU A 77 -23.21 8.91 19.21
N GLY A 78 -22.06 9.60 19.21
CA GLY A 78 -21.11 9.62 20.33
C GLY A 78 -20.33 10.93 20.44
N ALA A 79 -20.95 11.89 21.15
CA ALA A 79 -20.27 12.83 22.04
C ALA A 79 -20.89 12.69 23.43
#